data_AF-A0A0Q0WE76-F1
#
_entry.id   AF-A0A0Q0WE76-F1
#
_cell.length_a   1.000
_cell.length_b   1.000
_cell.length_c   1.000
_cell.angle_alpha   90.00
_cell.angle_beta   90.00
_cell.angle_gamma   90.00
#
_symmetry.space_group_name_H-M   'P 1'
#
loop_
_entity.id
_entity.type
_entity.pdbx_description
1 polymer ?
#
loop_
_entity_poly.entity_id
_entity_poly.type
_entity_poly.pdbx_seq_one_letter_code
_entity_poly.pdbx_strand_id
1 'polypeptide(L)'
;MFVSKIIYPQVTRTLIPQNNMFVFIYQIVTKPLTSKIIPNEICPVCSKNDSIELTLYMRYIAMGIPLFGMGRRTGVVCTSCGNVLKNPDSSIFARKKYSDNVAAAIKDIRASHKRTLWQLVYPWSIWFVIPVLILIMLGISSINKRNTSEKAKEYAELLMHPQIGDIYKSTWYENNLSTGVLVKLMRIDGDTLFIVKTKKNIPMSFAQEEWNKLTADPEAFETKEYKIKKFSLLKETNFGNFFMYNTDTNKKDYPVFLGSVLNSKSEMDLGFETIERKK
;
A
#
# COMPACT_ATOMS: atom_id res chain seq x y z
N MET A 1 2.53 59.40 -12.86
CA MET A 1 2.03 58.01 -12.74
C MET A 1 3.14 57.17 -12.14
N PHE A 2 3.24 57.15 -10.80
CA PHE A 2 4.29 56.43 -10.08
C PHE A 2 3.74 55.09 -9.61
N VAL A 3 4.28 53.99 -10.13
CA VAL A 3 3.95 52.63 -9.68
C VAL A 3 4.94 52.26 -8.57
N SER A 4 4.53 52.37 -7.30
CA SER A 4 5.33 51.89 -6.17
C SER A 4 5.27 50.36 -6.13
N LYS A 5 6.37 49.71 -6.51
CA LYS A 5 6.57 48.27 -6.40
C LYS A 5 6.91 47.94 -4.94
N ILE A 6 5.93 47.52 -4.15
CA ILE A 6 6.15 47.06 -2.77
C ILE A 6 6.74 45.65 -2.85
N ILE A 7 8.04 45.54 -2.60
CA ILE A 7 8.77 44.28 -2.45
C ILE A 7 8.66 43.86 -0.99
N TYR A 8 7.94 42.77 -0.71
CA TYR A 8 7.86 42.20 0.64
C TYR A 8 9.07 41.29 0.94
N PRO A 9 9.53 41.21 2.20
CA PRO A 9 10.76 40.51 2.57
C PRO A 9 10.62 38.98 2.45
N GLN A 10 11.64 38.38 1.85
CA GLN A 10 11.82 36.94 1.71
C GLN A 10 12.18 36.32 3.07
N VAL A 11 11.40 35.35 3.54
CA VAL A 11 11.77 34.53 4.72
C VAL A 11 12.38 33.24 4.20
N THR A 12 13.70 33.23 4.02
CA THR A 12 14.50 32.06 3.68
C THR A 12 14.89 31.34 4.96
N ARG A 13 14.26 30.19 5.25
CA ARG A 13 14.79 29.23 6.24
C ARG A 13 15.67 28.23 5.52
N THR A 14 16.98 28.44 5.60
CA THR A 14 18.01 27.48 5.18
C THR A 14 18.28 26.49 6.32
N LEU A 15 17.92 25.23 6.12
CA LEU A 15 18.49 24.11 6.87
C LEU A 15 19.61 23.52 6.02
N ILE A 16 20.80 23.42 6.60
CA ILE A 16 22.02 22.86 5.99
C ILE A 16 21.87 21.33 5.87
N PRO A 17 22.27 20.70 4.75
CA PRO A 17 22.47 19.26 4.72
C PRO A 17 23.90 18.84 4.32
N GLN A 18 24.35 17.74 4.91
CA GLN A 18 25.20 16.77 4.21
C GLN A 18 24.35 15.55 3.84
N ASN A 19 24.68 14.95 2.70
CA ASN A 19 24.00 13.89 1.95
C ASN A 19 22.83 14.35 1.07
N ASN A 20 23.03 14.22 -0.25
CA ASN A 20 22.08 14.35 -1.37
C ASN A 20 20.69 14.86 -0.97
N MET A 21 20.62 16.14 -0.58
CA MET A 21 19.36 16.77 -0.21
C MET A 21 18.72 17.32 -1.47
N PHE A 22 17.62 16.71 -1.88
CA PHE A 22 16.68 17.35 -2.79
C PHE A 22 16.09 18.57 -2.09
N VAL A 23 16.52 19.77 -2.50
CA VAL A 23 15.97 21.04 -2.00
C VAL A 23 14.71 21.36 -2.80
N PHE A 24 13.54 21.21 -2.17
CA PHE A 24 12.27 21.61 -2.77
C PHE A 24 12.00 23.09 -2.51
N ILE A 25 12.19 23.93 -3.53
CA ILE A 25 11.83 25.35 -3.47
C ILE A 25 10.37 25.49 -3.88
N TYR A 26 9.51 25.86 -2.92
CA TYR A 26 8.11 26.15 -3.18
C TYR A 26 7.73 27.56 -2.73
N GLN A 27 6.77 28.15 -3.43
CA GLN A 27 6.17 29.43 -3.08
C GLN A 27 4.67 29.27 -2.87
N ILE A 28 4.12 30.09 -1.98
CA ILE A 28 2.68 30.18 -1.76
C ILE A 28 2.21 31.46 -2.42
N VAL A 29 1.33 31.34 -3.41
CA VAL A 29 0.81 32.46 -4.19
C VAL A 29 -0.65 32.71 -3.83
N THR A 30 -0.98 33.97 -3.58
CA THR A 30 -2.35 34.44 -3.31
C THR A 30 -2.81 35.33 -4.47
N LYS A 31 -3.79 34.87 -5.26
CA LYS A 31 -4.30 35.55 -6.46
C LYS A 31 -5.75 36.03 -6.24
N PRO A 32 -6.10 37.28 -6.57
CA PRO A 32 -7.49 37.73 -6.50
C PRO A 32 -8.35 36.99 -7.53
N LEU A 33 -9.56 36.59 -7.14
CA LEU A 33 -10.55 35.94 -7.99
C LEU A 33 -11.67 36.92 -8.39
N THR A 34 -12.26 37.59 -7.40
CA THR A 34 -13.38 38.50 -7.59
C THR A 34 -13.43 39.51 -6.44
N SER A 35 -13.92 40.71 -6.70
CA SER A 35 -14.17 41.74 -5.69
C SER A 35 -15.63 42.21 -5.74
N LYS A 36 -16.15 42.61 -4.58
CA LYS A 36 -17.50 43.15 -4.39
C LYS A 36 -17.40 44.38 -3.51
N ILE A 37 -18.07 45.45 -3.91
CA ILE A 37 -18.17 46.69 -3.13
C ILE A 37 -19.44 46.62 -2.27
N ILE A 38 -19.31 46.89 -0.98
CA ILE A 38 -20.41 46.97 -0.03
C ILE A 38 -20.59 48.46 0.31
N PRO A 39 -21.65 49.13 -0.16
CA PRO A 39 -21.88 50.54 0.12
C PRO A 39 -22.43 50.77 1.53
N ASN A 40 -22.29 52.00 2.03
CA ASN A 40 -22.91 52.50 3.26
C ASN A 40 -22.52 51.71 4.53
N GLU A 41 -21.26 51.34 4.65
CA GLU A 41 -20.71 50.70 5.85
C GLU A 41 -19.79 51.65 6.61
N ILE A 42 -19.93 51.66 7.93
CA ILE A 42 -19.09 52.46 8.81
C ILE A 42 -17.78 51.70 9.05
N CYS A 43 -16.66 52.30 8.63
CA CYS A 43 -15.35 51.72 8.89
C CYS A 43 -15.01 51.82 10.39
N PRO A 44 -14.67 50.72 11.08
CA PRO A 44 -14.35 50.76 12.51
C PRO A 44 -12.99 51.40 12.84
N VAL A 45 -12.23 51.83 11.83
CA VAL A 45 -10.91 52.47 12.00
C VAL A 45 -10.98 53.97 11.77
N CYS A 46 -11.68 54.43 10.72
CA CYS A 46 -11.79 55.87 10.41
C CYS A 46 -13.18 56.46 10.69
N SER A 47 -14.15 55.64 11.12
CA SER A 47 -15.54 56.01 11.41
C SER A 47 -16.29 56.70 10.26
N LYS A 48 -15.74 56.68 9.05
CA LYS A 48 -16.40 57.19 7.84
C LYS A 48 -17.42 56.18 7.35
N ASN A 49 -18.60 56.68 6.98
CA ASN A 49 -19.62 55.93 6.28
C ASN A 49 -19.32 55.99 4.77
N ASP A 50 -18.77 54.91 4.25
CA ASP A 50 -18.32 54.82 2.86
C ASP A 50 -18.48 53.36 2.39
N SER A 51 -17.80 53.01 1.32
CA SER A 51 -17.77 51.68 0.76
C SER A 51 -16.65 50.81 1.38
N ILE A 52 -16.92 49.52 1.47
CA ILE A 52 -15.93 48.50 1.84
C ILE A 52 -15.74 47.57 0.65
N GLU A 53 -14.50 47.38 0.23
CA GLU A 53 -14.14 46.42 -0.80
C GLU A 53 -13.86 45.06 -0.17
N LEU A 54 -14.61 44.06 -0.61
CA LEU A 54 -14.45 42.66 -0.25
C LEU A 54 -13.85 41.91 -1.45
N THR A 55 -12.65 41.36 -1.29
CA THR A 55 -12.00 40.56 -2.34
C THR A 55 -11.86 39.11 -1.92
N LEU A 56 -12.28 38.19 -2.78
CA LEU A 56 -12.04 36.75 -2.66
C LEU A 56 -10.72 36.41 -3.37
N TYR A 57 -9.82 35.73 -2.67
CA TYR A 57 -8.52 35.29 -3.16
C TYR A 57 -8.46 33.76 -3.25
N MET A 58 -7.74 33.25 -4.23
CA MET A 58 -7.30 31.86 -4.33
C MET A 58 -5.85 31.75 -3.86
N ARG A 59 -5.57 30.79 -2.98
CA ARG A 59 -4.21 30.50 -2.52
C ARG A 59 -3.78 29.14 -3.05
N TYR A 60 -2.57 29.05 -3.58
CA TYR A 60 -2.02 27.80 -4.11
C TYR A 60 -0.51 27.72 -3.86
N ILE A 61 0.00 26.50 -3.75
CA ILE A 61 1.43 26.22 -3.76
C ILE A 61 1.88 26.15 -5.21
N ALA A 62 2.98 26.82 -5.53
CA ALA A 62 3.64 26.72 -6.83
C ALA A 62 5.12 26.36 -6.67
N MET A 63 5.63 25.54 -7.59
CA MET A 63 7.05 25.30 -7.82
C MET A 63 7.28 25.49 -9.32
N GLY A 64 7.45 26.74 -9.76
CA GLY A 64 7.39 27.14 -11.18
C GLY A 64 5.96 27.14 -11.77
N ILE A 65 5.17 26.09 -11.49
CA ILE A 65 3.77 25.93 -11.89
C ILE A 65 2.86 25.73 -10.66
N PRO A 66 1.57 26.09 -10.73
CA PRO A 66 0.62 25.84 -9.65
C PRO A 66 0.39 24.32 -9.47
N LEU A 67 0.72 23.80 -8.30
CA LEU A 67 0.64 22.37 -7.99
C LEU A 67 -0.63 22.02 -7.21
N PHE A 68 -0.88 22.74 -6.11
CA PHE A 68 -1.98 22.43 -5.20
C PHE A 68 -2.70 23.68 -4.70
N GLY A 69 -4.03 23.68 -4.81
CA GLY A 69 -4.87 24.72 -4.23
C GLY A 69 -4.96 24.59 -2.70
N MET A 70 -4.52 25.61 -1.97
CA MET A 70 -4.67 25.73 -0.50
C MET A 70 -6.03 26.32 -0.08
N GLY A 71 -6.94 26.49 -1.03
CA GLY A 71 -8.28 27.02 -0.81
C GLY A 71 -8.38 28.52 -1.04
N ARG A 72 -9.45 29.12 -0.52
CA ARG A 72 -9.79 30.53 -0.76
C ARG A 72 -9.77 31.33 0.53
N ARG A 73 -9.29 32.57 0.43
CA ARG A 73 -9.22 33.54 1.52
C ARG A 73 -9.98 34.80 1.11
N THR A 74 -10.36 35.62 2.07
CA THR A 74 -11.10 36.86 1.79
C THR A 74 -10.34 38.01 2.44
N GLY A 75 -10.02 39.03 1.67
CA GLY A 75 -9.53 40.31 2.18
C GLY A 75 -10.66 41.32 2.24
N VAL A 76 -10.62 42.20 3.23
CA VAL A 76 -11.58 43.30 3.39
C VAL A 76 -10.79 44.59 3.59
N VAL A 77 -11.08 45.59 2.76
CA VAL A 77 -10.38 46.88 2.76
C VAL A 77 -11.42 48.00 2.74
N CYS A 78 -11.23 49.03 3.55
CA CYS A 78 -12.03 50.25 3.48
C CYS A 78 -11.56 51.12 2.31
N THR A 79 -12.46 51.55 1.43
CA THR A 79 -12.10 52.38 0.27
C THR A 79 -11.74 53.82 0.68
N SER A 80 -12.33 54.32 1.78
CA SER A 80 -12.13 55.68 2.27
C SER A 80 -10.75 55.94 2.90
N CYS A 81 -10.22 54.97 3.66
CA CYS A 81 -8.96 55.11 4.39
C CYS A 81 -7.89 54.09 4.00
N GLY A 82 -8.20 53.14 3.11
CA GLY A 82 -7.28 52.09 2.68
C GLY A 82 -6.95 51.04 3.75
N ASN A 83 -7.53 51.12 4.95
CA ASN A 83 -7.21 50.18 6.02
C ASN A 83 -7.74 48.78 5.73
N VAL A 84 -6.87 47.79 5.95
CA VAL A 84 -7.18 46.37 5.81
C VAL A 84 -7.90 45.88 7.07
N LEU A 85 -9.23 45.77 6.99
CA LEU A 85 -10.08 45.26 8.07
C LEU A 85 -9.95 43.74 8.26
N LYS A 86 -9.56 43.03 7.19
CA LYS A 86 -9.26 41.60 7.20
C LYS A 86 -8.16 41.29 6.20
N ASN A 87 -7.03 40.79 6.70
CA ASN A 87 -5.92 40.37 5.85
C ASN A 87 -6.19 38.94 5.30
N PRO A 88 -6.06 38.69 3.99
CA PRO A 88 -6.23 37.34 3.44
C PRO A 88 -5.23 36.30 3.98
N ASP A 89 -4.04 36.74 4.42
CA ASP A 89 -2.97 35.88 4.95
C ASP A 89 -2.97 35.76 6.48
N SER A 90 -3.87 36.45 7.19
CA SER A 90 -3.97 36.32 8.64
C SER A 90 -4.46 34.93 9.07
N SER A 91 -4.04 34.52 10.26
CA SER A 91 -4.49 33.27 10.88
C SER A 91 -6.03 33.24 11.02
N ILE A 92 -6.60 32.04 11.06
CA ILE A 92 -8.05 31.84 11.20
C ILE A 92 -8.57 32.41 12.54
N PHE A 93 -7.67 32.54 13.52
CA PHE A 93 -7.93 33.05 14.87
C PHE A 93 -7.74 34.56 15.03
N ALA A 94 -7.37 35.29 13.97
CA ALA A 94 -7.22 36.74 14.05
C ALA A 94 -8.58 37.40 14.34
N ARG A 95 -8.62 38.32 15.31
CA ARG A 95 -9.83 39.07 15.67
C ARG A 95 -10.36 39.82 14.45
N LYS A 96 -11.63 39.56 14.11
CA LYS A 96 -12.33 40.20 13.00
C LYS A 96 -12.75 41.60 13.45
N LYS A 97 -12.39 42.62 12.67
CA LYS A 97 -12.73 44.03 12.92
C LYS A 97 -13.71 44.53 11.85
N TYR A 98 -14.82 43.84 11.64
CA TYR A 98 -15.82 44.22 10.63
C TYR A 98 -17.24 43.86 11.09
N SER A 99 -18.24 44.56 10.56
CA SER A 99 -19.66 44.43 10.91
C SER A 99 -20.29 43.10 10.46
N ASP A 100 -21.47 42.78 11.00
CA ASP A 100 -22.21 41.56 10.64
C ASP A 100 -22.66 41.55 9.17
N ASN A 101 -22.95 42.72 8.61
CA ASN A 101 -23.26 42.88 7.18
C ASN A 101 -22.08 42.45 6.29
N VAL A 102 -20.86 42.87 6.64
CA VAL A 102 -19.63 42.43 5.96
C VAL A 102 -19.42 40.92 6.16
N ALA A 103 -19.77 40.38 7.33
CA ALA A 103 -19.71 38.95 7.58
C ALA A 103 -20.69 38.15 6.69
N ALA A 104 -21.91 38.65 6.49
CA ALA A 104 -22.90 38.06 5.61
C ALA A 104 -22.43 38.10 4.13
N ALA A 105 -21.89 39.24 3.69
CA ALA A 105 -21.32 39.38 2.35
C ALA A 105 -20.13 38.45 2.10
N ILE A 106 -19.29 38.20 3.12
CA ILE A 106 -18.21 37.19 3.06
C ILE A 106 -18.77 35.78 2.88
N LYS A 107 -19.90 35.45 3.54
CA LYS A 107 -20.53 34.13 3.39
C LYS A 107 -21.11 33.98 1.98
N ASP A 108 -21.77 35.02 1.48
CA ASP A 108 -22.37 35.08 0.14
C ASP A 108 -21.32 34.92 -0.98
N ILE A 109 -20.23 35.70 -0.95
CA ILE A 109 -19.17 35.61 -1.98
C ILE A 109 -18.47 34.24 -1.98
N ARG A 110 -18.42 33.56 -0.82
CA ARG A 110 -17.88 32.21 -0.71
C ARG A 110 -18.86 31.14 -1.20
N ALA A 111 -20.15 31.34 -1.00
CA ALA A 111 -21.19 30.40 -1.42
C ALA A 111 -21.41 30.43 -2.94
N SER A 112 -21.35 31.62 -3.55
CA SER A 112 -21.49 31.80 -5.01
C SER A 112 -20.38 31.10 -5.79
N HIS A 113 -19.15 31.11 -5.27
CA HIS A 113 -18.05 30.35 -5.85
C HIS A 113 -17.95 28.99 -5.15
N LYS A 114 -18.62 27.96 -5.67
CA LYS A 114 -18.44 26.59 -5.14
C LYS A 114 -17.06 26.03 -5.49
N ARG A 115 -16.57 25.06 -4.71
CA ARG A 115 -15.37 24.27 -5.04
C ARG A 115 -15.81 23.13 -5.94
N THR A 116 -15.21 23.01 -7.11
CA THR A 116 -15.21 21.73 -7.84
C THR A 116 -13.98 20.95 -7.40
N LEU A 117 -14.13 19.66 -7.06
CA LEU A 117 -13.01 18.80 -6.67
C LEU A 117 -11.89 18.79 -7.74
N TRP A 118 -12.28 19.00 -9.00
CA TRP A 118 -11.38 19.20 -10.15
C TRP A 118 -10.49 20.44 -10.07
N GLN A 119 -10.78 21.45 -9.22
CA GLN A 119 -9.88 22.59 -9.00
C GLN A 119 -8.71 22.28 -8.04
N LEU A 120 -8.77 21.16 -7.30
CA LEU A 120 -7.70 20.74 -6.39
C LEU A 120 -6.57 20.03 -7.14
N VAL A 121 -6.89 19.36 -8.24
CA VAL A 121 -5.95 18.63 -9.08
C VAL A 121 -5.79 19.42 -10.37
N TYR A 122 -4.70 20.18 -10.49
CA TYR A 122 -4.39 20.83 -11.77
C TYR A 122 -4.21 19.74 -12.84
N PRO A 123 -4.70 19.92 -14.09
CA PRO A 123 -4.54 18.92 -15.16
C PRO A 123 -3.08 18.45 -15.33
N TRP A 124 -2.13 19.36 -15.09
CA TRP A 124 -0.69 19.12 -15.15
C TRP A 124 -0.16 18.23 -14.03
N SER A 125 -0.81 18.21 -12.86
CA SER A 125 -0.39 17.40 -11.71
C SER A 125 -0.53 15.90 -11.98
N ILE A 126 -1.45 15.51 -12.87
CA ILE A 126 -1.64 14.11 -13.29
C ILE A 126 -0.36 13.56 -13.92
N TRP A 127 0.35 14.37 -14.70
CA TRP A 127 1.62 14.00 -15.35
C TRP A 127 2.75 13.71 -14.37
N PHE A 128 2.69 14.23 -13.14
CA PHE A 128 3.69 13.95 -12.11
C PHE A 128 3.22 12.85 -11.14
N VAL A 129 1.93 12.84 -10.79
CA VAL A 129 1.38 11.89 -9.81
C VAL A 129 1.32 10.47 -10.36
N ILE A 130 0.90 10.29 -11.62
CA ILE A 130 0.76 8.96 -12.22
C ILE A 130 2.10 8.23 -12.33
N PRO A 131 3.19 8.81 -12.89
CA PRO A 131 4.47 8.11 -12.97
C PRO A 131 5.05 7.73 -11.61
N VAL A 132 4.90 8.60 -10.61
CA VAL A 132 5.36 8.32 -9.24
C VAL A 132 4.59 7.14 -8.64
N LEU A 133 3.27 7.09 -8.81
CA LEU A 133 2.46 5.95 -8.38
C LEU A 133 2.85 4.64 -9.07
N ILE A 134 3.11 4.69 -10.38
CA ILE A 134 3.57 3.52 -11.15
C ILE A 134 4.91 3.03 -10.62
N LEU A 135 5.86 3.95 -10.34
CA LEU A 135 7.17 3.58 -9.78
C LEU A 135 7.04 2.93 -8.40
N ILE A 136 6.16 3.44 -7.54
CA ILE A 136 5.89 2.85 -6.21
C ILE A 136 5.32 1.43 -6.37
N MET A 137 4.32 1.25 -7.25
CA MET A 137 3.72 -0.06 -7.54
C MET A 137 4.77 -1.07 -8.06
N LEU A 138 5.60 -0.64 -9.01
CA LEU A 138 6.68 -1.48 -9.57
C LEU A 138 7.74 -1.83 -8.51
N GLY A 139 8.10 -0.88 -7.65
CA GLY A 139 9.01 -1.10 -6.53
C GLY A 139 8.49 -2.16 -5.56
N ILE A 140 7.23 -2.06 -5.12
CA ILE A 140 6.59 -3.04 -4.23
C ILE A 140 6.53 -4.42 -4.91
N SER A 141 6.13 -4.47 -6.19
CA SER A 141 6.05 -5.73 -6.94
C SER A 141 7.41 -6.42 -7.07
N SER A 142 8.48 -5.65 -7.31
CA SER A 142 9.84 -6.18 -7.43
C SER A 142 10.33 -6.78 -6.11
N ILE A 143 10.09 -6.10 -4.99
CA ILE A 143 10.45 -6.59 -3.65
C ILE A 143 9.71 -7.90 -3.34
N ASN A 144 8.41 -7.94 -3.60
CA ASN A 144 7.61 -9.15 -3.37
C ASN A 144 8.10 -10.33 -4.21
N LYS A 145 8.38 -10.11 -5.51
CA LYS A 145 8.91 -11.16 -6.39
C LYS A 145 10.25 -11.71 -5.89
N ARG A 146 11.14 -10.83 -5.42
CA ARG A 146 12.44 -11.24 -4.88
C ARG A 146 12.26 -12.12 -3.64
N ASN A 147 11.44 -11.69 -2.69
CA ASN A 147 11.18 -12.45 -1.46
C ASN A 147 10.57 -13.82 -1.76
N THR A 148 9.60 -13.90 -2.69
CA THR A 148 9.03 -15.19 -3.13
C THR A 148 10.08 -16.08 -3.79
N SER A 149 10.98 -15.51 -4.59
CA SER A 149 12.03 -16.27 -5.28
C SER A 149 13.10 -16.81 -4.33
N GLU A 150 13.47 -16.05 -3.29
CA GLU A 150 14.45 -16.48 -2.28
C GLU A 150 13.88 -17.62 -1.44
N LYS A 151 12.63 -17.49 -0.97
CA LYS A 151 11.92 -18.58 -0.28
C LYS A 151 11.77 -19.83 -1.16
N ALA A 152 11.47 -19.66 -2.45
CA ALA A 152 11.37 -20.79 -3.37
C ALA A 152 12.67 -21.59 -3.49
N LYS A 153 13.83 -20.92 -3.44
CA LYS A 153 15.14 -21.58 -3.45
C LYS A 153 15.39 -22.34 -2.15
N GLU A 154 15.08 -21.73 -1.01
CA GLU A 154 15.19 -22.37 0.31
C GLU A 154 14.33 -23.64 0.39
N TYR A 155 13.09 -23.60 -0.10
CA TYR A 155 12.24 -24.80 -0.16
C TYR A 155 12.77 -25.87 -1.11
N ALA A 156 13.30 -25.46 -2.27
CA ALA A 156 13.91 -26.42 -3.20
C ALA A 156 15.11 -27.13 -2.54
N GLU A 157 15.91 -26.41 -1.75
CA GLU A 157 17.03 -26.98 -1.00
C GLU A 157 16.57 -27.96 0.10
N LEU A 158 15.51 -27.62 0.84
CA LEU A 158 14.90 -28.53 1.83
C LEU A 158 14.36 -29.82 1.19
N LEU A 159 13.73 -29.71 0.02
CA LEU A 159 13.25 -30.89 -0.73
C LEU A 159 14.38 -31.72 -1.34
N MET A 160 15.52 -31.09 -1.66
CA MET A 160 16.71 -31.79 -2.15
C MET A 160 17.39 -32.64 -1.06
N HIS A 161 17.26 -32.21 0.19
CA HIS A 161 17.89 -32.81 1.35
C HIS A 161 16.85 -33.13 2.44
N PRO A 162 15.97 -34.12 2.20
CA PRO A 162 14.95 -34.50 3.17
C PRO A 162 15.60 -35.09 4.43
N GLN A 163 15.08 -34.74 5.59
CA GLN A 163 15.54 -35.22 6.90
C GLN A 163 14.43 -35.95 7.64
N ILE A 164 14.81 -36.96 8.42
CA ILE A 164 13.86 -37.70 9.25
C ILE A 164 13.20 -36.73 10.22
N GLY A 165 11.85 -36.76 10.28
CA GLY A 165 11.06 -35.85 11.09
C GLY A 165 10.52 -34.63 10.34
N ASP A 166 10.94 -34.38 9.10
CA ASP A 166 10.37 -33.31 8.26
C ASP A 166 8.87 -33.53 8.03
N ILE A 167 8.11 -32.44 8.10
CA ILE A 167 6.65 -32.42 7.91
C ILE A 167 6.31 -31.51 6.74
N TYR A 168 5.72 -32.09 5.69
CA TYR A 168 5.38 -31.42 4.44
C TYR A 168 3.89 -31.15 4.34
N LYS A 169 3.51 -29.90 4.04
CA LYS A 169 2.15 -29.53 3.67
C LYS A 169 1.89 -29.96 2.24
N SER A 170 0.93 -30.86 2.04
CA SER A 170 0.78 -31.58 0.78
C SER A 170 -0.67 -31.75 0.37
N THR A 171 -0.90 -31.95 -0.92
CA THR A 171 -2.14 -32.54 -1.42
C THR A 171 -2.05 -34.07 -1.35
N TRP A 172 -3.20 -34.72 -1.22
CA TRP A 172 -3.33 -36.18 -1.31
C TRP A 172 -4.47 -36.55 -2.23
N TYR A 173 -4.22 -37.49 -3.14
CA TYR A 173 -5.21 -37.97 -4.10
C TYR A 173 -5.73 -39.34 -3.67
N GLU A 174 -7.00 -39.39 -3.26
CA GLU A 174 -7.66 -40.63 -2.83
C GLU A 174 -9.10 -40.63 -3.33
N ASN A 175 -9.57 -41.75 -3.89
CA ASN A 175 -10.93 -41.89 -4.44
C ASN A 175 -11.34 -40.79 -5.44
N ASN A 176 -10.41 -40.36 -6.32
CA ASN A 176 -10.60 -39.26 -7.28
C ASN A 176 -10.85 -37.87 -6.66
N LEU A 177 -10.52 -37.68 -5.38
CA LEU A 177 -10.60 -36.39 -4.70
C LEU A 177 -9.21 -35.98 -4.21
N SER A 178 -8.87 -34.71 -4.46
CA SER A 178 -7.66 -34.08 -3.92
C SER A 178 -7.99 -33.40 -2.59
N THR A 179 -7.34 -33.80 -1.51
CA THR A 179 -7.50 -33.22 -0.17
C THR A 179 -6.18 -32.66 0.35
N GLY A 180 -6.24 -31.70 1.29
CA GLY A 180 -5.05 -31.23 1.99
C GLY A 180 -4.68 -32.18 3.14
N VAL A 181 -3.38 -32.49 3.29
CA VAL A 181 -2.84 -33.33 4.38
C VAL A 181 -1.47 -32.83 4.84
N LEU A 182 -1.08 -33.19 6.07
CA LEU A 182 0.34 -33.19 6.45
C LEU A 182 0.95 -34.54 6.13
N VAL A 183 2.15 -34.52 5.57
CA VAL A 183 2.96 -35.71 5.32
C VAL A 183 4.21 -35.63 6.18
N LYS A 184 4.43 -36.60 7.07
CA LYS A 184 5.63 -36.68 7.91
C LYS A 184 6.57 -37.75 7.38
N LEU A 185 7.87 -37.42 7.30
CA LEU A 185 8.92 -38.37 6.95
C LEU A 185 9.38 -39.13 8.19
N MET A 186 9.19 -40.46 8.17
CA MET A 186 9.49 -41.33 9.30
C MET A 186 10.89 -41.93 9.24
N ARG A 187 11.33 -42.35 8.06
CA ARG A 187 12.68 -42.90 7.82
C ARG A 187 13.05 -42.84 6.35
N ILE A 188 14.35 -42.91 6.09
CA ILE A 188 14.95 -42.99 4.76
C ILE A 188 15.76 -44.28 4.69
N ASP A 189 15.54 -45.10 3.67
CA ASP A 189 16.33 -46.30 3.38
C ASP A 189 16.79 -46.27 1.92
N GLY A 190 18.08 -45.97 1.71
CA GLY A 190 18.65 -45.75 0.39
C GLY A 190 17.87 -44.69 -0.41
N ASP A 191 17.25 -45.13 -1.51
CA ASP A 191 16.44 -44.28 -2.41
C ASP A 191 14.92 -44.41 -2.17
N THR A 192 14.53 -44.86 -0.98
CA THR A 192 13.13 -45.03 -0.57
C THR A 192 12.82 -44.18 0.65
N LEU A 193 11.80 -43.33 0.55
CA LEU A 193 11.25 -42.57 1.68
C LEU A 193 10.03 -43.30 2.26
N PHE A 194 9.94 -43.33 3.58
CA PHE A 194 8.79 -43.86 4.30
C PHE A 194 8.05 -42.71 4.97
N ILE A 195 6.84 -42.45 4.52
CA ILE A 195 6.04 -41.30 4.95
C ILE A 195 4.72 -41.76 5.58
N VAL A 196 4.16 -40.91 6.46
CA VAL A 196 2.82 -41.08 7.03
C VAL A 196 2.03 -39.79 6.82
N LYS A 197 0.71 -39.90 6.59
CA LYS A 197 -0.17 -38.74 6.45
C LYS A 197 -1.03 -38.50 7.69
N THR A 198 -1.68 -37.35 7.80
CA THR A 198 -2.67 -37.09 8.87
C THR A 198 -3.93 -37.93 8.72
N LYS A 199 -4.52 -38.35 9.86
CA LYS A 199 -5.79 -39.10 9.90
C LYS A 199 -6.98 -38.29 9.39
N LYS A 200 -6.96 -36.98 9.66
CA LYS A 200 -8.00 -36.05 9.21
C LYS A 200 -7.55 -35.38 7.92
N ASN A 201 -8.43 -35.45 6.92
CA ASN A 201 -8.33 -34.59 5.75
C ASN A 201 -8.61 -33.15 6.16
N ILE A 202 -7.87 -32.25 5.56
CA ILE A 202 -7.97 -30.82 5.76
C ILE A 202 -8.59 -30.29 4.43
N PRO A 203 -9.41 -29.21 4.41
CA PRO A 203 -9.73 -28.40 3.20
C PRO A 203 -8.54 -28.07 2.24
N MET A 204 -8.66 -27.15 1.28
CA MET A 204 -7.50 -26.70 0.46
C MET A 204 -7.06 -25.25 0.76
N SER A 205 -7.86 -24.49 1.51
CA SER A 205 -7.61 -23.07 1.84
C SER A 205 -7.63 -22.89 3.37
N PHE A 206 -6.56 -22.34 3.97
CA PHE A 206 -6.38 -22.42 5.43
C PHE A 206 -5.57 -21.33 6.11
N ALA A 207 -5.84 -21.18 7.41
CA ALA A 207 -5.03 -20.43 8.37
C ALA A 207 -3.84 -21.25 8.90
N GLN A 208 -2.72 -20.57 9.15
CA GLN A 208 -1.49 -21.14 9.73
C GLN A 208 -1.72 -21.86 11.08
N GLU A 209 -2.67 -21.38 11.87
CA GLU A 209 -2.98 -21.88 13.21
C GLU A 209 -3.45 -23.35 13.20
N GLU A 210 -4.19 -23.77 12.18
CA GLU A 210 -4.68 -25.15 12.06
C GLU A 210 -3.53 -26.14 11.81
N TRP A 211 -2.56 -25.74 10.99
CA TRP A 211 -1.36 -26.54 10.73
C TRP A 211 -0.48 -26.68 11.97
N ASN A 212 -0.30 -25.60 12.73
CA ASN A 212 0.52 -25.63 13.94
C ASN A 212 -0.09 -26.58 15.00
N LYS A 213 -1.42 -26.61 15.11
CA LYS A 213 -2.12 -27.55 16.00
C LYS A 213 -1.88 -29.01 15.60
N LEU A 214 -2.01 -29.31 14.31
CA LEU A 214 -1.81 -30.68 13.80
C LEU A 214 -0.36 -31.14 13.87
N THR A 215 0.59 -30.22 13.71
CA THR A 215 2.02 -30.54 13.77
C THR A 215 2.51 -30.76 15.21
N ALA A 216 1.86 -30.10 16.17
CA ALA A 216 2.14 -30.28 17.58
C ALA A 216 1.60 -31.60 18.16
N ASP A 217 0.53 -32.15 17.58
CA ASP A 217 -0.14 -33.37 18.05
C ASP A 217 0.50 -34.65 17.49
N PRO A 218 1.16 -35.50 18.31
CA PRO A 218 1.75 -36.75 17.87
C PRO A 218 0.71 -37.77 17.36
N GLU A 219 -0.54 -37.69 17.84
CA GLU A 219 -1.61 -38.63 17.47
C GLU A 219 -2.35 -38.24 16.19
N ALA A 220 -2.02 -37.08 15.60
CA ALA A 220 -2.62 -36.57 14.38
C ALA A 220 -2.27 -37.40 13.13
N PHE A 221 -1.18 -38.17 13.18
CA PHE A 221 -0.67 -38.96 12.05
C PHE A 221 -1.22 -40.40 12.05
N GLU A 222 -1.40 -40.94 10.85
CA GLU A 222 -1.73 -42.34 10.61
C GLU A 222 -0.58 -43.27 11.01
N THR A 223 -0.92 -44.53 11.32
CA THR A 223 0.07 -45.59 11.56
C THR A 223 0.51 -46.28 10.27
N LYS A 224 -0.19 -46.05 9.16
CA LYS A 224 0.10 -46.67 7.86
C LYS A 224 1.24 -45.92 7.17
N GLU A 225 2.34 -46.63 6.92
CA GLU A 225 3.46 -46.12 6.15
C GLU A 225 3.25 -46.28 4.64
N TYR A 226 3.52 -45.21 3.90
CA TYR A 226 3.59 -45.20 2.44
C TYR A 226 5.05 -45.22 1.99
N LYS A 227 5.38 -46.12 1.07
CA LYS A 227 6.73 -46.28 0.53
C LYS A 227 6.86 -45.51 -0.78
N ILE A 228 7.66 -44.47 -0.78
CA ILE A 228 7.95 -43.63 -1.96
C ILE A 228 9.33 -44.05 -2.48
N LYS A 229 9.34 -44.85 -3.55
CA LYS A 229 10.58 -45.33 -4.18
C LYS A 229 11.08 -44.35 -5.24
N LYS A 230 12.36 -44.44 -5.58
CA LYS A 230 12.98 -43.71 -6.70
C LYS A 230 12.96 -42.18 -6.50
N PHE A 231 13.15 -41.74 -5.26
CA PHE A 231 13.14 -40.30 -4.93
C PHE A 231 14.24 -39.54 -5.69
N SER A 232 15.40 -40.17 -5.90
CA SER A 232 16.50 -39.62 -6.68
C SER A 232 16.16 -39.32 -8.15
N LEU A 233 15.19 -40.02 -8.75
CA LEU A 233 14.74 -39.76 -10.12
C LEU A 233 13.73 -38.60 -10.20
N LEU A 234 13.18 -38.17 -9.06
CA LEU A 234 12.28 -37.01 -8.99
C LEU A 234 13.05 -35.68 -8.94
N LYS A 235 14.40 -35.74 -9.01
CA LYS A 235 15.33 -34.66 -8.71
C LYS A 235 15.44 -33.51 -9.73
N GLU A 236 14.57 -33.42 -10.73
CA GLU A 236 14.68 -32.33 -11.73
C GLU A 236 13.35 -31.70 -12.14
N THR A 237 12.27 -32.49 -12.25
CA THR A 237 10.98 -31.98 -12.77
C THR A 237 9.78 -32.24 -11.86
N ASN A 238 9.91 -33.13 -10.87
CA ASN A 238 8.80 -33.60 -10.04
C ASN A 238 9.07 -33.44 -8.53
N PHE A 239 9.90 -32.47 -8.13
CA PHE A 239 10.17 -32.21 -6.71
C PHE A 239 8.88 -31.97 -5.94
N GLY A 240 8.71 -32.76 -4.87
CA GLY A 240 7.54 -32.70 -4.03
C GLY A 240 6.41 -33.63 -4.44
N ASN A 241 6.48 -34.33 -5.57
CA ASN A 241 5.45 -35.32 -5.93
C ASN A 241 5.69 -36.66 -5.21
N PHE A 242 4.65 -37.19 -4.58
CA PHE A 242 4.67 -38.49 -3.92
C PHE A 242 4.17 -39.55 -4.90
N PHE A 243 5.04 -40.50 -5.26
CA PHE A 243 4.70 -41.64 -6.10
C PHE A 243 4.89 -42.96 -5.35
N MET A 244 3.88 -43.81 -5.37
CA MET A 244 3.98 -45.19 -4.92
C MET A 244 4.11 -46.11 -6.13
N TYR A 245 5.05 -47.05 -6.10
CA TYR A 245 5.23 -48.00 -7.20
C TYR A 245 4.56 -49.32 -6.85
N ASN A 246 3.54 -49.66 -7.64
CA ASN A 246 2.86 -50.95 -7.57
C ASN A 246 3.41 -51.89 -8.65
N THR A 247 3.37 -53.18 -8.37
CA THR A 247 3.81 -54.22 -9.30
C THR A 247 2.57 -54.90 -9.88
N ASP A 248 2.44 -54.88 -11.21
CA ASP A 248 1.37 -55.59 -11.92
C ASP A 248 1.59 -57.11 -11.90
N THR A 249 0.56 -57.88 -12.24
CA THR A 249 0.57 -59.33 -12.53
C THR A 249 1.76 -59.78 -13.39
N ASN A 250 2.25 -58.90 -14.27
CA ASN A 250 3.41 -59.13 -15.14
C ASN A 250 4.78 -58.75 -14.52
N LYS A 251 4.85 -58.51 -13.21
CA LYS A 251 6.06 -58.04 -12.49
C LYS A 251 6.62 -56.71 -12.99
N LYS A 252 5.79 -55.91 -13.68
CA LYS A 252 6.17 -54.58 -14.16
C LYS A 252 5.74 -53.53 -13.14
N ASP A 253 6.69 -52.69 -12.73
CA ASP A 253 6.42 -51.58 -11.81
C ASP A 253 5.77 -50.40 -12.54
N TYR A 254 4.70 -49.83 -11.98
CA TYR A 254 4.07 -48.62 -12.46
C TYR A 254 3.86 -47.60 -11.32
N PRO A 255 4.05 -46.29 -11.58
CA PRO A 255 3.86 -45.25 -10.57
C PRO A 255 2.38 -44.93 -10.38
N VAL A 256 1.97 -44.78 -9.13
CA VAL A 256 0.67 -44.25 -8.69
C VAL A 256 0.95 -42.91 -8.00
N PHE A 257 0.39 -41.84 -8.55
CA PHE A 257 0.50 -40.51 -7.96
C PHE A 257 -0.37 -40.44 -6.70
N LEU A 258 0.27 -40.09 -5.58
CA LEU A 258 -0.40 -39.96 -4.28
C LEU A 258 -0.67 -38.50 -3.90
N GLY A 259 0.04 -37.55 -4.49
CA GLY A 259 -0.11 -36.13 -4.17
C GLY A 259 1.19 -35.35 -4.34
N SER A 260 1.16 -34.07 -3.98
CA SER A 260 2.32 -33.18 -4.10
C SER A 260 2.48 -32.24 -2.91
N VAL A 261 3.72 -31.97 -2.51
CA VAL A 261 4.07 -30.89 -1.58
C VAL A 261 3.64 -29.58 -2.19
N LEU A 262 2.93 -28.77 -1.41
CA LEU A 262 2.55 -27.44 -1.80
C LEU A 262 3.80 -26.56 -1.90
N ASN A 263 4.10 -26.08 -3.11
CA ASN A 263 5.25 -25.21 -3.36
C ASN A 263 4.80 -23.82 -3.81
N SER A 264 5.71 -22.85 -3.79
CA SER A 264 5.45 -21.47 -4.21
C SER A 264 5.20 -21.29 -5.72
N LYS A 265 5.35 -22.35 -6.54
CA LYS A 265 4.95 -22.35 -7.96
C LYS A 265 3.51 -22.81 -8.17
N SER A 266 2.97 -23.63 -7.27
CA SER A 266 1.56 -23.99 -7.22
C SER A 266 0.78 -22.86 -6.56
N GLU A 267 0.42 -21.83 -7.36
CA GLU A 267 -0.64 -20.78 -7.28
C GLU A 267 -1.34 -20.39 -5.95
N MET A 268 -0.88 -20.85 -4.80
CA MET A 268 -1.45 -20.54 -3.50
C MET A 268 -0.43 -19.68 -2.76
N ASP A 269 -0.81 -18.42 -2.57
CA ASP A 269 -0.13 -17.48 -1.68
C ASP A 269 -0.23 -18.02 -0.25
N LEU A 270 0.62 -18.98 0.09
CA LEU A 270 0.47 -19.68 1.35
C LEU A 270 0.92 -18.83 2.54
N GLY A 271 1.56 -17.67 2.36
CA GLY A 271 1.88 -16.74 3.45
C GLY A 271 2.73 -17.30 4.62
N PHE A 272 3.00 -18.61 4.68
CA PHE A 272 3.60 -19.34 5.78
C PHE A 272 4.38 -20.59 5.29
N GLU A 273 5.19 -21.17 6.18
CA GLU A 273 6.12 -22.27 5.90
C GLU A 273 5.41 -23.55 5.43
N THR A 274 5.87 -24.15 4.33
CA THR A 274 5.28 -25.40 3.77
C THR A 274 6.00 -26.67 4.19
N ILE A 275 7.17 -26.54 4.82
CA ILE A 275 7.97 -27.63 5.38
C ILE A 275 8.35 -27.22 6.80
N GLU A 276 7.98 -28.03 7.79
CA GLU A 276 8.42 -27.85 9.18
C GLU A 276 9.51 -28.88 9.50
N ARG A 277 10.70 -28.37 9.87
CA ARG A 277 11.83 -29.16 10.34
C ARG A 277 12.06 -28.83 11.81
N LYS A 278 11.79 -29.78 12.71
CA LYS A 278 12.09 -29.62 14.14
C LYS A 278 13.62 -29.60 14.30
N LYS A 279 14.15 -28.45 14.72
CA LYS A 279 15.56 -28.28 15.10
C LYS A 279 15.89 -29.05 16.37
#